data_AF-A0A2E5KNM2-F1
#
_entry.id   AF-A0A2E5KNM2-F1
#
_cell.length_a   1.000
_cell.length_b   1.000
_cell.length_c   1.000
_cell.angle_alpha   90.00
_cell.angle_beta   90.00
_cell.angle_gamma   90.00
#
_symmetry.space_group_name_H-M   'P 1'
#
loop_
_entity.id
_entity.type
_entity.pdbx_description
1 polymer ?
#
loop_
_entity_poly.entity_id
_entity_poly.type
_entity_poly.pdbx_seq_one_letter_code
_entity_poly.pdbx_strand_id
1 'polypeptide(L)' 'MVKVLISDRMSPRAVSIFHDRGIEVDERYDLDPAELSAAISEYDGVAVRSSTKLMADILAKSDRLKVIG' A
#
# COMPACT_ATOMS: atom_id res chain seq x y z
N MET A 1 -4.84 -14.28 -0.12
CA MET A 1 -5.86 -13.21 -0.11
C MET A 1 -5.14 -11.93 -0.48
N VAL A 2 -5.68 -11.11 -1.38
CA VAL A 2 -4.99 -9.91 -1.88
C VAL A 2 -5.07 -8.82 -0.82
N LYS A 3 -3.92 -8.28 -0.42
CA LYS A 3 -3.80 -7.18 0.54
C LYS A 3 -3.34 -5.89 -0.14
N VAL A 4 -4.01 -4.78 0.14
CA VAL A 4 -3.67 -3.45 -0.40
C VAL A 4 -3.38 -2.49 0.75
N LEU A 5 -2.22 -1.85 0.70
CA LEU A 5 -1.83 -0.80 1.63
C LEU A 5 -2.15 0.58 1.04
N ILE A 6 -2.96 1.38 1.73
CA ILE A 6 -3.19 2.79 1.40
C ILE A 6 -2.30 3.61 2.32
N SER A 7 -1.23 4.19 1.78
CA SER A 7 -0.27 4.97 2.58
C SER A 7 -0.60 6.46 2.65
N ASP A 8 -1.56 6.91 1.84
CA ASP A 8 -1.91 8.32 1.72
C ASP A 8 -3.41 8.53 1.83
N ARG A 9 -3.80 9.63 2.48
CA ARG A 9 -5.21 9.99 2.65
C ARG A 9 -5.87 10.17 1.30
N MET A 10 -6.75 9.23 0.97
CA MET A 10 -7.55 9.23 -0.25
C MET A 10 -9.04 9.17 0.06
N SER A 11 -9.88 9.20 -0.97
CA SER A 11 -11.33 9.12 -0.78
C SER A 11 -11.71 7.79 -0.11
N PRO A 12 -12.58 7.79 0.91
CA PRO A 12 -13.08 6.56 1.56
C PRO A 12 -13.73 5.59 0.56
N ARG A 13 -14.19 6.11 -0.57
CA ARG A 13 -14.76 5.33 -1.66
C ARG A 13 -13.77 4.32 -2.24
N ALA A 14 -12.47 4.58 -2.19
CA ALA A 14 -11.44 3.63 -2.64
C ALA A 14 -11.45 2.37 -1.77
N VAL A 15 -11.51 2.55 -0.44
CA VAL A 15 -11.56 1.47 0.55
C VAL A 15 -12.81 0.62 0.34
N SER A 16 -13.98 1.25 0.16
CA SER A 16 -15.23 0.55 -0.13
C SER A 16 -15.15 -0.30 -1.40
N ILE A 17 -14.58 0.24 -2.48
CA ILE A 17 -14.42 -0.46 -3.78
C ILE A 17 -13.56 -1.73 -3.65
N PHE A 18 -12.54 -1.70 -2.80
CA PHE A 18 -11.68 -2.84 -2.52
C PHE A 18 -12.38 -3.88 -1.63
N HIS A 19 -13.05 -3.45 -0.56
CA HIS A 19 -13.82 -4.36 0.29
C HIS A 19 -14.97 -5.04 -0.47
N ASP A 20 -15.68 -4.32 -1.35
CA ASP A 20 -16.72 -4.86 -2.21
C ASP A 20 -16.18 -5.97 -3.14
N ARG A 21 -14.88 -5.93 -3.45
CA ARG A 21 -14.17 -6.94 -4.25
C ARG A 21 -13.58 -8.07 -3.39
N GLY A 22 -13.78 -8.06 -2.08
CA GLY A 22 -13.17 -9.02 -1.14
C GLY A 22 -11.65 -8.85 -1.00
N ILE A 23 -11.14 -7.64 -1.27
CA ILE A 23 -9.74 -7.27 -1.09
C ILE A 23 -9.59 -6.68 0.32
N GLU A 24 -8.53 -7.10 1.01
CA GLU A 24 -8.23 -6.62 2.34
C GLU A 24 -7.43 -5.31 2.22
N VAL A 25 -7.95 -4.24 2.83
CA VAL A 25 -7.36 -2.90 2.76
C VAL A 25 -6.83 -2.53 4.13
N ASP A 26 -5.60 -2.02 4.16
CA ASP A 26 -5.00 -1.43 5.36
C ASP A 26 -4.68 0.04 5.11
N GLU A 27 -5.18 0.92 5.97
CA GLU A 27 -5.02 2.37 5.87
C GLU A 27 -3.94 2.82 6.86
N ARG A 28 -2.70 2.98 6.41
CA ARG A 28 -1.58 3.42 7.25
C ARG A 28 -0.94 4.67 6.67
N TYR A 29 -1.36 5.81 7.21
CA TYR A 29 -0.91 7.12 6.77
C TYR A 29 0.46 7.50 7.36
N ASP A 30 1.19 8.36 6.65
CA ASP A 30 2.42 8.99 7.14
C ASP A 30 3.50 7.97 7.57
N LEU A 31 3.60 6.84 6.87
CA LEU A 31 4.60 5.80 7.12
C LEU A 31 6.02 6.28 6.76
N ASP A 32 6.96 6.02 7.66
CA ASP A 32 8.37 6.22 7.36
C ASP A 32 8.87 5.23 6.31
N PRO A 33 9.89 5.58 5.50
CA PRO A 33 10.46 4.68 4.49
C PRO A 33 10.90 3.33 5.04
N ALA A 34 11.43 3.31 6.27
CA ALA A 34 11.85 2.09 6.95
C ALA A 34 10.66 1.20 7.35
N GLU A 35 9.59 1.81 7.86
CA GLU A 35 8.36 1.08 8.23
C GLU A 35 7.64 0.56 6.99
N LEU A 36 7.53 1.40 5.95
CA LEU A 36 6.98 1.01 4.67
C LEU A 36 7.78 -0.17 4.08
N SER A 37 9.10 -0.13 4.13
CA SER A 37 9.95 -1.22 3.65
C SER A 37 9.73 -2.53 4.40
N ALA A 38 9.44 -2.50 5.70
CA ALA A 38 9.13 -3.71 6.46
C ALA A 38 7.72 -4.22 6.12
N ALA A 39 6.75 -3.31 6.11
CA ALA A 39 5.34 -3.63 5.92
C ALA A 39 5.04 -4.06 4.47
N ILE A 40 5.65 -3.44 3.45
CA ILE A 40 5.32 -3.64 2.03
C ILE A 40 5.45 -5.09 1.55
N SER A 41 6.32 -5.87 2.20
CA SER A 41 6.50 -7.30 1.94
C SER A 41 5.23 -8.13 2.17
N GLU A 42 4.30 -7.65 3.00
CA GLU A 42 3.05 -8.33 3.32
C GLU A 42 1.91 -8.00 2.35
N TYR A 43 2.07 -6.97 1.52
CA TYR A 43 1.02 -6.45 0.65
C TYR A 43 1.23 -6.85 -0.81
N ASP A 44 0.12 -7.06 -1.51
CA ASP A 44 0.07 -7.34 -2.94
C ASP A 44 -0.07 -6.05 -3.77
N GLY A 45 -0.53 -4.96 -3.15
CA GLY A 45 -0.64 -3.64 -3.78
C GLY A 45 -0.40 -2.50 -2.80
N VAL A 46 0.10 -1.38 -3.31
CA VAL A 46 0.24 -0.16 -2.54
C VAL A 46 -0.41 1.00 -3.30
N ALA A 47 -1.21 1.80 -2.60
CA ALA A 47 -1.82 3.02 -3.11
C ALA A 47 -1.20 4.21 -2.39
N VAL A 48 -0.51 5.05 -3.15
CA VAL A 48 0.25 6.19 -2.68
C VAL A 48 -0.22 7.46 -3.40
N ARG A 49 0.05 8.61 -2.80
CA ARG A 49 -0.15 9.91 -3.42
C ARG A 49 1.19 10.66 -3.39
N SER A 50 1.17 11.97 -3.21
CA SER A 50 2.34 12.83 -3.29
C SER A 50 3.28 12.70 -2.09
N SER A 51 2.77 12.24 -0.94
CA SER A 51 3.48 12.22 0.34
C SER A 51 4.40 11.01 0.45
N THR A 52 3.97 9.85 -0.03
CA THR A 52 4.76 8.62 0.09
C THR A 52 5.75 8.49 -1.08
N LYS A 53 7.03 8.32 -0.76
CA LYS A 53 8.10 8.08 -1.75
C LYS A 53 8.53 6.62 -1.73
N LEU A 54 8.08 5.84 -2.72
CA LEU A 54 8.58 4.49 -2.96
C LEU A 54 9.96 4.58 -3.60
N MET A 55 11.01 4.44 -2.79
CA MET A 55 12.39 4.38 -3.26
C MET A 55 12.74 2.97 -3.79
N ALA A 56 13.78 2.88 -4.62
CA ALA A 56 14.22 1.61 -5.21
C ALA A 56 14.51 0.54 -4.15
N ASP A 57 15.08 0.92 -3.01
CA ASP A 57 15.40 0.00 -1.90
C ASP A 57 14.15 -0.61 -1.26
N ILE A 58 13.03 0.11 -1.27
CA ILE A 58 11.74 -0.36 -0.77
C ILE A 58 11.14 -1.36 -1.76
N LEU A 59 11.19 -1.03 -3.05
CA LEU A 59 10.70 -1.90 -4.11
C LEU A 59 11.51 -3.20 -4.22
N ALA A 60 12.82 -3.14 -3.97
CA ALA A 60 13.69 -4.31 -3.96
C ALA A 60 13.33 -5.33 -2.86
N LYS A 61 12.61 -4.92 -1.81
CA LYS A 61 12.14 -5.77 -0.71
C LYS A 61 10.66 -6.15 -0.83
N SER A 62 10.00 -5.69 -1.89
CA SER A 62 8.57 -5.86 -2.09
C SER A 62 8.26 -7.10 -2.92
N ASP A 63 8.63 -8.27 -2.40
CA ASP A 63 8.57 -9.56 -3.13
C ASP A 63 7.15 -9.94 -3.60
N ARG A 64 6.13 -9.44 -2.90
CA ARG A 64 4.72 -9.73 -3.17
C ARG A 64 3.99 -8.61 -3.93
N LEU A 65 4.63 -7.46 -4.10
CA LEU A 65 4.00 -6.26 -4.66
C LEU A 65 3.79 -6.44 -6.17
N LYS A 66 2.53 -6.33 -6.59
CA LYS A 66 2.12 -6.49 -8.00
C LYS A 66 1.68 -5.18 -8.63
N VAL A 67 1.14 -4.25 -7.83
CA VAL A 67 0.55 -3.00 -8.31
C VAL A 67 0.95 -1.84 -7.39
N ILE A 68 1.28 -0.70 -8.01
CA ILE A 68 1.48 0.59 -7.36
C ILE A 68 0.48 1.56 -8.01
N GLY A 69 -0.32 2.25 -7.20
CA GLY A 69 -1.34 3.21 -7.65
C GLY A 69 -1.21 4.56 -6.99
#